data_AF-A0A2S3WBN3-F1
#
_entry.id   AF-A0A2S3WBN3-F1
#
_cell.length_a   1.000
_cell.length_b   1.000
_cell.length_c   1.000
_cell.angle_alpha   90.00
_cell.angle_beta   90.00
_cell.angle_gamma   90.00
#
_symmetry.space_group_name_H-M   'P 1'
#
loop_
_entity.id
_entity.type
_entity.pdbx_description
1 polymer ?
#
loop_
_entity_poly.entity_id
_entity_poly.type
_entity_poly.pdbx_seq_one_letter_code
_entity_poly.pdbx_strand_id
1 'polypeptide(L)'
;MQMGRQVQVDTLSQTIETLAYIDLLLEDVGSHKSKFLKVTTYLKDIITDFATMSEVWVEWVAEGQAPARACVEGSLDKYLSHALKGLI
;
A
#
# COMPACT_ATOMS: atom_id res chain seq x y z
N MET A 1 19.97 2.98 -21.47
CA MET A 1 20.13 3.61 -20.14
C MET A 1 19.56 2.67 -19.10
N GLN A 2 20.28 2.51 -17.99
CA GLN A 2 20.21 1.36 -17.08
C GLN A 2 18.87 1.30 -16.32
N MET A 3 18.07 0.27 -16.59
CA MET A 3 16.85 -0.03 -15.86
C MET A 3 16.98 -1.44 -15.31
N GLY A 4 17.13 -1.57 -13.99
CA GLY A 4 17.25 -2.89 -13.37
C GLY A 4 18.05 -2.95 -12.09
N ARG A 5 17.92 -1.97 -11.19
CA ARG A 5 18.21 -2.24 -9.78
C ARG A 5 16.90 -2.69 -9.15
N GLN A 6 16.55 -3.96 -9.29
CA GLN A 6 15.59 -4.56 -8.37
C GLN A 6 16.31 -4.67 -7.03
N VAL A 7 16.15 -3.66 -6.20
CA VAL A 7 16.42 -3.82 -4.77
C VAL A 7 15.32 -4.74 -4.28
N GLN A 8 15.66 -5.97 -3.86
CA GLN A 8 14.73 -6.77 -3.07
C GLN A 8 14.60 -6.06 -1.73
N VAL A 9 13.63 -5.16 -1.65
CA VAL A 9 13.23 -4.53 -0.40
C VAL A 9 12.25 -5.50 0.26
N ASP A 10 12.40 -5.76 1.56
CA ASP A 10 11.50 -6.63 2.31
C ASP A 10 10.09 -6.01 2.45
N THR A 11 9.08 -6.84 2.71
CA THR A 11 7.67 -6.46 2.80
C THR A 11 7.42 -5.41 3.88
N LEU A 12 8.16 -5.44 5.00
CA LEU A 12 8.03 -4.46 6.08
C LEU A 12 8.42 -3.07 5.58
N SER A 13 9.65 -2.95 5.06
CA SER A 13 10.19 -1.70 4.53
C SER A 13 9.33 -1.13 3.41
N GLN A 14 8.88 -1.96 2.46
CA GLN A 14 7.97 -1.52 1.39
C GLN A 14 6.63 -1.01 1.93
N THR A 15 6.06 -1.67 2.93
CA THR A 15 4.77 -1.26 3.51
C THR A 15 4.91 0.08 4.23
N ILE A 16 5.96 0.26 5.03
CA ILE A 16 6.22 1.50 5.76
C ILE A 16 6.40 2.67 4.80
N GLU A 17 7.26 2.52 3.78
CA GLU A 17 7.52 3.57 2.79
C GLU A 17 6.24 3.94 2.01
N THR A 18 5.44 2.94 1.63
CA THR A 18 4.19 3.16 0.90
C THR A 18 3.18 3.93 1.74
N LEU A 19 3.00 3.56 3.02
CA LEU A 19 2.06 4.23 3.91
C LEU A 19 2.51 5.65 4.26
N ALA A 20 3.81 5.88 4.45
CA ALA A 20 4.36 7.22 4.63
C ALA A 20 4.14 8.10 3.39
N TYR A 21 4.30 7.54 2.19
CA TYR A 21 4.02 8.28 0.96
C TYR A 21 2.53 8.61 0.81
N ILE A 22 1.64 7.71 1.22
CA ILE A 22 0.20 7.96 1.26
C ILE A 22 -0.14 9.12 2.22
N ASP A 23 0.49 9.18 3.41
CA ASP A 23 0.29 10.32 4.34
C ASP A 23 0.66 11.65 3.67
N LEU A 24 1.81 11.72 2.98
CA LEU A 24 2.23 12.92 2.25
C LEU A 24 1.23 13.34 1.17
N LEU A 25 0.69 12.38 0.40
CA LEU A 25 -0.32 12.66 -0.63
C LEU A 25 -1.63 13.18 -0.02
N LEU A 26 -2.02 12.67 1.14
CA LEU A 26 -3.23 13.12 1.84
C LEU A 26 -3.04 14.53 2.39
N GLU A 27 -1.89 14.83 2.97
CA GLU A 27 -1.56 16.16 3.48
C GLU A 27 -1.56 17.22 2.37
N ASP A 28 -1.01 16.90 1.19
CA ASP A 28 -0.95 17.80 0.03
C ASP A 28 -2.34 18.26 -0.44
N VAL A 29 -3.37 17.44 -0.23
CA VAL A 29 -4.77 17.75 -0.56
C VAL A 29 -5.62 18.16 0.66
N GLY A 30 -5.02 18.37 1.84
CA GLY A 30 -5.73 18.73 3.07
C GLY A 30 -6.64 17.61 3.62
N SER A 31 -6.34 16.37 3.28
CA SER A 31 -7.02 15.17 3.75
C SER A 31 -6.24 14.49 4.89
N HIS A 32 -6.74 13.35 5.34
CA HIS A 32 -6.12 12.54 6.39
C HIS A 32 -6.59 11.09 6.27
N LYS A 33 -5.79 10.13 6.73
CA LYS A 33 -6.08 8.68 6.63
C LYS A 33 -7.37 8.26 7.33
N SER A 34 -7.83 9.04 8.31
CA SER A 34 -9.15 8.88 8.94
C SER A 34 -10.34 9.09 8.00
N LYS A 35 -10.11 9.73 6.84
CA LYS A 35 -11.14 10.00 5.83
C LYS A 35 -11.19 8.92 4.75
N PHE A 36 -10.44 7.84 4.88
CA PHE A 36 -10.54 6.74 3.93
C PHE A 36 -11.91 6.09 3.93
N LEU A 37 -12.40 5.80 2.73
CA LEU A 37 -13.66 5.09 2.52
C LEU A 37 -13.42 3.59 2.32
N LYS A 38 -12.40 3.25 1.53
CA LYS A 38 -12.05 1.89 1.16
C LYS A 38 -10.55 1.80 0.86
N VAL A 39 -9.91 0.73 1.33
CA VAL A 39 -8.54 0.37 0.93
C VAL A 39 -8.49 -1.06 0.45
N THR A 40 -7.83 -1.28 -0.69
CA THR A 40 -7.59 -2.61 -1.23
C THR A 40 -6.09 -2.81 -1.37
N THR A 41 -5.55 -3.78 -0.64
CA THR A 41 -4.13 -4.13 -0.66
C THR A 41 -3.92 -5.33 -1.56
N TYR A 42 -2.98 -5.20 -2.49
CA TYR A 42 -2.54 -6.30 -3.34
C TYR A 42 -1.16 -6.77 -2.85
N LEU A 43 -1.06 -8.04 -2.49
CA LEU A 43 0.19 -8.68 -2.08
C LEU A 43 0.65 -9.65 -3.16
N LYS A 44 1.97 -9.74 -3.36
CA LYS A 44 2.53 -10.66 -4.36
C LYS A 44 2.41 -12.12 -3.91
N ASP A 45 2.69 -12.38 -2.63
CA ASP A 45 2.51 -13.66 -1.99
C ASP A 45 1.77 -13.42 -0.68
N ILE A 46 0.47 -13.72 -0.65
CA ILE A 46 -0.35 -13.44 0.53
C ILE A 46 0.00 -14.36 1.70
N ILE A 47 0.59 -15.54 1.44
CA ILE A 47 0.94 -16.49 2.49
C ILE A 47 2.17 -15.99 3.25
N THR A 48 3.15 -15.39 2.57
CA THR A 48 4.37 -14.88 3.21
C THR A 48 4.22 -13.47 3.74
N ASP A 49 3.47 -12.61 3.05
CA ASP A 49 3.54 -11.15 3.28
C ASP A 49 2.40 -10.62 4.17
N PHE A 50 1.31 -11.39 4.33
CA PHE A 50 0.11 -10.88 4.97
C PHE A 50 0.30 -10.50 6.44
N ALA A 51 1.05 -11.29 7.21
CA ALA A 51 1.27 -11.04 8.63
C ALA A 51 2.02 -9.71 8.84
N THR A 52 3.17 -9.57 8.20
CA THR A 52 4.01 -8.36 8.28
C THR A 52 3.27 -7.12 7.79
N MET A 53 2.60 -7.20 6.64
CA MET A 53 1.86 -6.04 6.12
C MET A 53 0.69 -5.66 7.04
N SER A 54 0.01 -6.64 7.62
CA SER A 54 -1.12 -6.39 8.52
C SER A 54 -0.70 -5.77 9.85
N GLU A 55 0.46 -6.16 10.39
CA GLU A 55 1.03 -5.55 11.60
C GLU A 55 1.30 -4.06 11.39
N VAL A 56 2.05 -3.71 10.34
CA VAL A 56 2.34 -2.32 9.98
C VAL A 56 1.05 -1.53 9.72
N TRP A 57 0.07 -2.14 9.04
CA TRP A 57 -1.22 -1.50 8.81
C TRP A 57 -1.95 -1.15 10.10
N VAL A 58 -2.00 -2.08 11.05
CA VAL A 58 -2.71 -1.89 12.33
C VAL A 58 -2.08 -0.77 13.14
N GLU A 59 -0.75 -0.67 13.15
CA GLU A 59 -0.05 0.43 13.81
C GLU A 59 -0.30 1.78 13.13
N TRP A 60 -0.41 1.79 11.80
CA TRP A 60 -0.53 3.03 11.03
C TRP A 60 -1.96 3.58 10.97
N VAL A 61 -2.98 2.73 10.95
CA VAL A 61 -4.38 3.15 10.77
C VAL A 61 -4.89 3.96 11.97
N ALA A 62 -5.73 4.96 11.73
CA ALA A 62 -6.33 5.75 12.80
C ALA A 62 -7.28 4.87 13.66
N GLU A 63 -7.04 4.84 14.96
CA GLU A 63 -7.84 4.08 15.92
C GLU A 63 -9.32 4.47 15.83
N GLY A 64 -10.20 3.47 15.77
CA GLY A 64 -11.65 3.68 15.66
C GLY A 64 -12.14 4.24 14.31
N GLN A 65 -11.24 4.46 13.34
CA GLN A 65 -11.55 5.06 12.04
C GLN A 65 -10.98 4.23 10.89
N ALA A 66 -10.86 2.92 11.08
CA ALA A 66 -10.38 2.02 10.04
C ALA A 66 -11.38 1.95 8.86
N PRO A 67 -10.93 2.14 7.61
CA PRO A 67 -11.80 2.04 6.45
C PRO A 67 -12.19 0.59 6.16
N ALA A 68 -13.17 0.40 5.26
CA ALA A 68 -13.41 -0.92 4.68
C ALA A 68 -12.14 -1.43 3.98
N ARG A 69 -11.62 -2.59 4.39
CA ARG A 69 -10.36 -3.16 3.88
C ARG A 69 -10.58 -4.50 3.20
N ALA A 70 -9.88 -4.71 2.08
CA ALA A 70 -9.70 -6.02 1.47
C ALA A 70 -8.20 -6.25 1.19
N CYS A 71 -7.71 -7.45 1.49
CA CYS A 71 -6.38 -7.91 1.08
C CYS A 71 -6.54 -9.07 0.11
N VAL A 72 -5.85 -9.01 -1.03
CA VAL A 72 -5.90 -10.04 -2.05
C VAL A 72 -4.51 -10.32 -2.58
N GLU A 73 -4.27 -11.57 -2.97
CA GLU A 73 -3.08 -11.89 -3.75
C GLU A 73 -3.25 -11.39 -5.19
N GLY A 74 -2.20 -10.81 -5.76
CA GLY A 74 -2.22 -10.32 -7.13
C GLY A 74 -0.83 -10.25 -7.74
N SER A 75 -0.74 -10.62 -9.02
CA SER A 75 0.50 -10.41 -9.79
C SER A 75 0.72 -8.91 -9.97
N LEU A 76 1.69 -8.34 -9.25
CA LEU A 76 2.06 -6.93 -9.34
C LEU A 76 3.06 -6.71 -10.48
N ASP A 77 2.64 -7.05 -11.70
CA ASP A 77 3.48 -6.85 -12.88
C ASP A 77 3.46 -5.37 -13.32
N LYS A 78 4.54 -4.90 -13.95
CA LYS A 78 4.77 -3.46 -14.20
C LYS A 78 3.61 -2.74 -14.92
N TYR A 79 2.85 -3.47 -15.71
CA TYR A 79 1.70 -2.98 -16.48
C TYR A 79 0.45 -2.64 -15.64
N LEU A 80 0.28 -3.24 -14.45
CA LEU A 80 -0.84 -2.91 -13.56
C LEU A 80 -0.69 -1.52 -12.94
N SER A 81 0.54 -1.04 -12.73
CA SER A 81 0.78 0.33 -12.26
C SER A 81 0.26 1.40 -13.25
N HIS A 82 0.28 1.10 -14.55
CA HIS A 82 -0.25 1.99 -15.58
C HIS A 82 -1.77 1.92 -15.67
N ALA A 83 -2.34 0.72 -15.50
CA ALA A 83 -3.79 0.51 -15.50
C ALA A 83 -4.48 1.18 -14.30
N LEU A 84 -3.87 1.11 -13.11
CA LEU A 84 -4.44 1.73 -11.90
C LEU A 84 -4.36 3.27 -11.93
N LYS A 85 -3.34 3.86 -12.56
CA LYS A 85 -3.24 5.31 -12.76
C LYS A 85 -4.31 5.88 -13.72
N GLY A 86 -4.90 5.04 -14.58
CA GLY A 86 -5.98 5.45 -15.49
C GLY A 86 -7.39 5.31 -14.91
N LEU A 87 -7.51 4.82 -13.67
CA LEU A 87 -8.78 4.55 -12.98
C LEU A 87 -9.11 5.58 -11.89
N ILE A 88 -8.25 6.59 -11.73
CA ILE A 88 -8.43 7.81 -10.93
C ILE A 88 -8.29 9.00 -11.87
#